data_AF-A0A820YIR8-F1
#
_entry.id   AF-A0A820YIR8-F1
#
_cell.length_a   1.000
_cell.length_b   1.000
_cell.length_c   1.000
_cell.angle_alpha   90.00
_cell.angle_beta   90.00
_cell.angle_gamma   90.00
#
_symmetry.space_group_name_H-M   'P 1'
#
loop_
_entity.id
_entity.type
_entity.pdbx_description
1 polymer ?
#
loop_
_entity_poly.entity_id
_entity_poly.type
_entity_poly.pdbx_seq_one_letter_code
_entity_poly.pdbx_strand_id
1 'polypeptide(L)'
;MHIQKRTVVSHTIDDSVQKSSIVIEQKIHKCWRRFMNERAIDRAYVPTAYEHAANCLTHGCLIIPSFIAAQRLKSHAKTPAQLWSSVIYGNALIFLFSFSTIFHCSCFHPTYKYTTMRHLLHRADRAFIYIFISASYTPWFHLRSTQTISTSFIVALVWIMAVLGITYQTIYHERYKWLETCIYVIVGVFPGIVILVDMVNLHIHY
;
A
#
# COMPACT_ATOMS: atom_id res chain seq x y z
N MET A 1 23.97 3.70 61.07
CA MET A 1 22.83 4.63 60.83
C MET A 1 22.86 5.34 59.46
N HIS A 2 23.99 5.39 58.73
CA HIS A 2 24.09 6.12 57.45
C HIS A 2 23.52 5.39 56.22
N ILE A 3 23.49 4.05 56.19
CA ILE A 3 23.08 3.27 55.02
C ILE A 3 21.55 3.31 54.83
N GLN A 4 20.78 3.21 55.92
CA GLN A 4 19.32 3.13 55.90
C GLN A 4 18.64 4.43 55.41
N LYS A 5 19.24 5.61 55.67
CA LYS A 5 18.76 6.89 55.12
C LYS A 5 18.92 6.97 53.60
N ARG A 6 19.97 6.36 53.05
CA ARG A 6 20.23 6.38 51.60
C ARG A 6 19.24 5.53 50.83
N THR A 7 18.87 4.37 51.38
CA THR A 7 17.87 3.46 50.80
C THR A 7 16.47 4.05 50.82
N VAL A 8 16.09 4.75 51.90
CA VAL A 8 14.79 5.43 51.98
C VAL A 8 14.74 6.58 50.96
N VAL A 9 15.79 7.40 50.86
CA VAL A 9 15.85 8.49 49.88
C VAL A 9 15.83 7.98 48.44
N SER A 10 16.53 6.89 48.12
CA SER A 10 16.46 6.31 46.76
C SER A 10 15.05 5.81 46.44
N HIS A 11 14.38 5.14 47.39
CA HIS A 11 13.01 4.66 47.21
C HIS A 11 12.01 5.80 46.97
N THR A 12 12.11 6.89 47.74
CA THR A 12 11.24 8.06 47.56
C THR A 12 11.51 8.79 46.25
N ILE A 13 12.76 8.82 45.78
CA ILE A 13 13.12 9.40 44.49
C ILE A 13 12.54 8.52 43.37
N ASP A 14 12.70 7.20 43.42
CA ASP A 14 12.15 6.27 42.42
C ASP A 14 10.61 6.37 42.34
N ASP A 15 9.92 6.47 43.48
CA ASP A 15 8.45 6.65 43.52
C ASP A 15 8.01 7.99 42.91
N SER A 16 8.79 9.05 43.11
CA SER A 16 8.51 10.38 42.53
C SER A 16 8.73 10.39 41.01
N VAL A 17 9.77 9.70 40.54
CA VAL A 17 10.08 9.56 39.12
C VAL A 17 9.02 8.70 38.43
N GLN A 18 8.63 7.58 39.03
CA GLN A 18 7.55 6.70 38.55
C GLN A 18 6.24 7.48 38.39
N LYS A 19 5.87 8.27 39.40
CA LYS A 19 4.63 9.07 39.38
C LYS A 19 4.66 10.16 38.32
N SER A 20 5.81 10.81 38.12
CA SER A 20 5.98 11.80 37.06
C SER A 20 5.88 11.20 35.66
N SER A 21 6.47 10.03 35.43
CA SER A 21 6.39 9.27 34.18
C SER A 21 4.95 8.88 33.85
N ILE A 22 4.17 8.41 34.84
CA ILE A 22 2.76 8.04 34.65
C ILE A 22 1.91 9.26 34.24
N VAL A 23 2.16 10.43 34.83
CA VAL A 23 1.46 11.67 34.47
C VAL A 23 1.80 12.12 33.06
N ILE A 24 3.07 12.00 32.66
CA ILE A 24 3.53 12.30 31.31
C ILE A 24 2.88 11.36 30.29
N GLU A 25 2.89 10.05 30.55
CA GLU A 25 2.23 9.04 29.72
C GLU A 25 0.73 9.32 29.57
N GLN A 26 0.04 9.68 30.64
CA GLN A 26 -1.38 10.04 30.58
C GLN A 26 -1.62 11.30 29.75
N LYS A 27 -0.75 12.31 29.85
CA LYS A 27 -0.81 13.51 29.01
C LYS A 27 -0.58 13.19 27.53
N ILE A 28 0.41 12.35 27.25
CA ILE A 28 0.72 11.86 25.91
C ILE A 28 -0.49 11.11 25.36
N HIS A 29 -0.99 10.09 26.07
CA HIS A 29 -2.17 9.33 25.68
C HIS A 29 -3.41 10.20 25.42
N LYS A 30 -3.61 11.26 26.21
CA LYS A 30 -4.71 12.21 26.02
C LYS A 30 -4.51 13.08 24.77
N CYS A 31 -3.27 13.51 24.49
CA CYS A 31 -2.91 14.18 23.25
C CYS A 31 -3.13 13.28 22.03
N TRP A 32 -2.70 12.01 22.08
CA TRP A 32 -2.89 11.05 21.00
C TRP A 32 -4.36 10.75 20.74
N ARG A 33 -5.17 10.59 21.79
CA ARG A 33 -6.62 10.36 21.65
C ARG A 33 -7.35 11.48 20.92
N ARG A 34 -6.81 12.71 20.90
CA ARG A 34 -7.39 13.82 20.12
C ARG A 34 -7.36 13.58 18.61
N PHE A 35 -6.41 12.77 18.14
CA PHE A 35 -6.24 12.46 16.71
C PHE A 35 -6.77 11.08 16.32
N MET A 36 -7.17 10.25 17.28
CA MET A 36 -7.69 8.90 17.03
C MET A 36 -9.21 8.92 16.92
N ASN A 37 -9.73 8.14 15.98
CA ASN A 37 -11.16 7.92 15.84
C ASN A 37 -11.72 7.00 16.94
N GLU A 38 -13.02 7.10 17.21
CA GLU A 38 -13.71 6.12 18.07
C GLU A 38 -13.70 4.74 17.41
N ARG A 39 -13.56 3.68 18.21
CA ARG A 39 -13.61 2.32 17.68
C ARG A 39 -14.98 2.08 17.04
N ALA A 40 -14.94 1.59 15.81
CA ALA A 40 -16.12 1.16 15.07
C ALA A 40 -16.59 -0.20 15.61
N ILE A 41 -17.44 -0.19 16.64
CA ILE A 41 -17.96 -1.41 17.27
C ILE A 41 -19.17 -1.93 16.47
N ASP A 42 -20.20 -1.09 16.29
CA ASP A 42 -21.46 -1.47 15.63
C ASP A 42 -21.81 -0.61 14.40
N ARG A 43 -20.85 0.17 13.89
CA ARG A 43 -21.04 1.07 12.74
C ARG A 43 -19.88 0.99 11.77
N ALA A 44 -20.13 1.31 10.50
CA ALA A 44 -19.04 1.43 9.52
C ALA A 44 -18.02 2.48 10.00
N TYR A 45 -16.73 2.15 9.86
CA TYR A 45 -15.64 3.07 10.20
C TYR A 45 -15.76 4.36 9.37
N VAL A 46 -15.83 5.52 10.03
CA VAL A 46 -15.90 6.84 9.39
C VAL A 46 -14.58 7.57 9.62
N PRO A 47 -13.68 7.66 8.63
CA PRO A 47 -12.37 8.27 8.81
C PRO A 47 -12.47 9.75 9.24
N THR A 48 -11.53 10.20 10.06
CA THR A 48 -11.43 11.62 10.45
C THR A 48 -10.78 12.47 9.35
N ALA A 49 -10.97 13.80 9.40
CA ALA A 49 -10.34 14.71 8.43
C ALA A 49 -8.79 14.62 8.45
N TYR A 50 -8.21 14.35 9.62
CA TYR A 50 -6.76 14.17 9.78
C TYR A 50 -6.27 12.88 9.14
N GLU A 51 -7.02 11.78 9.25
CA GLU A 51 -6.69 10.52 8.58
C GLU A 51 -6.75 10.65 7.06
N HIS A 52 -7.76 11.34 6.53
CA HIS A 52 -7.80 11.67 5.11
C HIS A 52 -6.61 12.54 4.67
N ALA A 53 -6.13 13.43 5.53
CA ALA A 53 -5.02 14.33 5.19
C ALA A 53 -3.69 13.59 5.18
N ALA A 54 -3.48 12.71 6.18
CA ALA A 54 -2.32 11.85 6.25
C ALA A 54 -2.25 10.88 5.05
N ASN A 55 -3.38 10.26 4.69
CA ASN A 55 -3.44 9.40 3.49
C ASN A 55 -3.18 10.22 2.21
N CYS A 56 -3.78 11.39 2.08
CA CYS A 56 -3.52 12.27 0.93
C CYS A 56 -2.05 12.68 0.82
N LEU A 57 -1.43 13.04 1.94
CA LEU A 57 -0.03 13.50 1.98
C LEU A 57 0.92 12.35 1.65
N THR A 58 0.72 11.18 2.24
CA THR A 58 1.57 10.01 2.00
C THR A 58 1.52 9.57 0.54
N HIS A 59 0.34 9.51 -0.07
CA HIS A 59 0.20 9.16 -1.49
C HIS A 59 0.68 10.28 -2.43
N GLY A 60 0.37 11.55 -2.12
CA GLY A 60 0.77 12.69 -2.93
C GLY A 60 2.29 12.89 -2.97
N CYS A 61 2.96 12.74 -1.83
CA CYS A 61 4.42 12.79 -1.75
C CYS A 61 5.10 11.70 -2.59
N LEU A 62 4.43 10.56 -2.84
CA LEU A 62 4.98 9.44 -3.62
C LEU A 62 4.85 9.61 -5.14
N ILE A 63 4.08 10.60 -5.63
CA ILE A 63 3.98 10.88 -7.07
C ILE A 63 5.34 11.32 -7.64
N ILE A 64 6.02 12.25 -6.97
CA ILE A 64 7.31 12.81 -7.40
C ILE A 64 8.39 11.73 -7.54
N PRO A 65 8.70 10.91 -6.51
CA PRO A 65 9.68 9.85 -6.65
C PRO A 65 9.28 8.80 -7.68
N SER A 66 7.98 8.51 -7.84
CA SER A 66 7.50 7.58 -8.87
C SER A 66 7.76 8.09 -10.28
N PHE A 67 7.55 9.39 -10.51
CA PHE A 67 7.86 10.02 -11.80
C PHE A 67 9.37 9.98 -12.08
N ILE A 68 10.19 10.35 -11.10
CA ILE A 68 11.66 10.33 -11.23
C ILE A 68 12.14 8.89 -11.50
N ALA A 69 11.64 7.91 -10.75
CA ALA A 69 11.98 6.50 -10.93
C ALA A 69 11.61 5.99 -12.32
N ALA A 70 10.43 6.34 -12.83
CA ALA A 70 9.99 5.97 -14.18
C ALA A 70 10.92 6.54 -15.27
N GLN A 71 11.34 7.82 -15.15
CA GLN A 71 12.28 8.41 -16.09
C GLN A 71 13.66 7.75 -16.02
N ARG A 72 14.15 7.44 -14.81
CA ARG A 72 15.42 6.73 -14.61
C ARG A 72 15.40 5.34 -15.25
N LEU A 73 14.32 4.57 -15.03
CA LEU A 73 14.13 3.24 -15.63
C LEU A 73 14.14 3.29 -17.16
N LYS A 74 13.50 4.30 -17.75
CA LYS A 74 13.52 4.52 -19.20
C LYS A 74 14.92 4.88 -19.69
N SER A 75 15.65 5.75 -18.99
CA SER A 75 17.00 6.17 -19.40
C SER A 75 18.05 5.04 -19.36
N HIS A 76 17.82 4.00 -18.55
CA HIS A 76 18.74 2.87 -18.42
C HIS A 76 18.35 1.68 -19.30
N ALA A 77 17.20 1.73 -19.97
CA ALA A 77 16.78 0.69 -20.90
C ALA A 77 17.67 0.68 -22.15
N LYS A 78 18.33 -0.46 -22.38
CA LYS A 78 19.19 -0.70 -23.56
C LYS A 78 18.52 -1.58 -24.60
N THR A 79 17.51 -2.36 -24.20
CA THR A 79 16.77 -3.26 -25.10
C THR A 79 15.29 -2.85 -25.21
N PRO A 80 14.59 -3.21 -26.30
CA PRO A 80 13.14 -2.97 -26.41
C PRO A 80 12.33 -3.59 -25.27
N ALA A 81 12.71 -4.78 -24.81
CA ALA A 81 12.07 -5.44 -23.67
C ALA A 81 12.25 -4.66 -22.36
N GLN A 82 13.44 -4.09 -22.13
CA GLN A 82 13.69 -3.18 -21.00
C GLN A 82 12.88 -1.91 -21.11
N LEU A 83 12.78 -1.32 -22.31
CA LEU A 83 12.00 -0.12 -22.52
C LEU A 83 10.50 -0.35 -22.22
N TRP A 84 9.92 -1.41 -22.78
CA TRP A 84 8.51 -1.75 -22.55
C TRP A 84 8.22 -2.06 -21.08
N SER A 85 9.08 -2.84 -20.43
CA SER A 85 8.96 -3.15 -19.00
C SER A 85 9.00 -1.87 -18.15
N SER A 86 9.94 -0.97 -18.44
CA SER A 86 10.08 0.32 -17.76
C SER A 86 8.87 1.23 -17.97
N VAL A 87 8.31 1.27 -19.19
CA VAL A 87 7.13 2.08 -19.52
C VAL A 87 5.88 1.55 -18.82
N ILE A 88 5.63 0.24 -18.85
CA ILE A 88 4.47 -0.38 -18.23
C ILE A 88 4.49 -0.18 -16.71
N TYR A 89 5.61 -0.55 -16.07
CA TYR A 89 5.76 -0.41 -14.62
C TYR A 89 5.73 1.05 -14.16
N GLY A 90 6.48 1.92 -14.83
CA GLY A 90 6.58 3.34 -14.47
C GLY A 90 5.23 4.07 -14.57
N ASN A 91 4.49 3.87 -15.66
CA ASN A 91 3.17 4.49 -15.81
C ASN A 91 2.15 3.93 -14.82
N ALA A 92 2.16 2.62 -14.56
CA ALA A 92 1.26 2.02 -13.57
C ALA A 92 1.49 2.61 -12.17
N LEU A 93 2.75 2.79 -11.77
CA LEU A 93 3.11 3.40 -10.48
C LEU A 93 2.69 4.87 -10.39
N ILE A 94 2.93 5.66 -11.45
CA ILE A 94 2.49 7.07 -11.51
C ILE A 94 0.97 7.16 -11.42
N PHE A 95 0.23 6.33 -12.17
CA PHE A 95 -1.23 6.35 -12.14
C PHE A 95 -1.78 5.91 -10.80
N LEU A 96 -1.22 4.86 -10.18
CA LEU A 96 -1.61 4.42 -8.84
C LEU A 96 -1.58 5.59 -7.84
N PHE A 97 -0.44 6.29 -7.73
CA PHE A 97 -0.34 7.40 -6.80
C PHE A 97 -1.16 8.63 -7.22
N SER A 98 -1.29 8.89 -8.53
CA SER A 98 -2.09 10.01 -9.02
C SER A 98 -3.57 9.82 -8.72
N PHE A 99 -4.16 8.68 -9.06
CA PHE A 99 -5.57 8.40 -8.80
C PHE A 99 -5.88 8.31 -7.30
N SER A 100 -4.97 7.72 -6.51
CA SER A 100 -5.09 7.72 -5.04
C SER A 100 -5.09 9.12 -4.46
N THR A 101 -4.16 9.98 -4.91
CA THR A 101 -4.08 11.37 -4.46
C THR A 101 -5.31 12.17 -4.89
N ILE A 102 -5.78 12.02 -6.14
CA ILE A 102 -6.99 12.70 -6.62
C ILE A 102 -8.21 12.25 -5.81
N PHE A 103 -8.33 10.96 -5.51
CA PHE A 103 -9.42 10.42 -4.69
C PHE A 103 -9.40 11.01 -3.27
N HIS A 104 -8.24 11.01 -2.61
CA HIS A 104 -8.11 11.56 -1.26
C HIS A 104 -8.26 13.09 -1.21
N CYS A 105 -7.70 13.84 -2.17
CA CYS A 105 -7.93 15.27 -2.34
C CYS A 105 -9.42 15.59 -2.53
N SER A 106 -10.13 14.80 -3.35
CA SER A 106 -11.55 15.01 -3.62
C SER A 106 -12.43 14.82 -2.37
N CYS A 107 -11.95 14.07 -1.36
CA CYS A 107 -12.66 13.89 -0.10
C CYS A 107 -12.65 15.14 0.79
N PHE A 108 -11.75 16.11 0.55
CA PHE A 108 -11.68 17.36 1.30
C PHE A 108 -12.72 18.38 0.91
N HIS A 109 -13.25 18.28 -0.31
CA HIS A 109 -14.17 19.28 -0.82
C HIS A 109 -15.63 18.89 -0.50
N PRO A 110 -16.34 19.64 0.35
CA PRO A 110 -17.68 19.26 0.84
C PRO A 110 -18.71 19.07 -0.28
N THR A 111 -18.54 19.77 -1.41
CA THR A 111 -19.40 19.67 -2.60
C THR A 111 -19.27 18.33 -3.34
N TYR A 112 -18.16 17.59 -3.18
CA TYR A 112 -17.91 16.31 -3.85
C TYR A 112 -18.34 15.10 -3.02
N LYS A 113 -18.88 15.32 -1.82
CA LYS A 113 -19.27 14.29 -0.86
C LYS A 113 -20.34 13.32 -1.40
N TYR A 114 -21.07 13.70 -2.46
CA TYR A 114 -22.17 12.92 -3.05
C TYR A 114 -22.17 12.83 -4.59
N THR A 115 -21.01 12.93 -5.24
CA THR A 115 -20.95 12.93 -6.71
C THR A 115 -20.59 11.57 -7.29
N THR A 116 -21.14 11.26 -8.48
CA THR A 116 -20.78 10.10 -9.30
C THR A 116 -19.26 10.01 -9.54
N MET A 117 -18.57 11.15 -9.58
CA MET A 117 -17.12 11.22 -9.74
C MET A 117 -16.35 10.60 -8.56
N ARG A 118 -16.82 10.75 -7.32
CA ARG A 118 -16.20 10.08 -6.16
C ARG A 118 -16.29 8.55 -6.28
N HIS A 119 -17.44 8.03 -6.70
CA HIS A 119 -17.61 6.59 -6.92
C HIS A 119 -16.75 6.08 -8.08
N LEU A 120 -16.54 6.89 -9.12
CA LEU A 120 -15.64 6.54 -10.21
C LEU A 120 -14.17 6.54 -9.75
N LEU A 121 -13.73 7.59 -9.05
CA LEU A 121 -12.36 7.70 -8.54
C LEU A 121 -12.03 6.61 -7.52
N HIS A 122 -12.99 6.25 -6.65
CA HIS A 122 -12.83 5.15 -5.72
C HIS A 122 -12.67 3.81 -6.44
N ARG A 123 -13.46 3.55 -7.48
CA ARG A 123 -13.34 2.34 -8.31
C ARG A 123 -12.03 2.34 -9.10
N ALA A 124 -11.62 3.49 -9.62
CA ALA A 124 -10.37 3.64 -10.36
C ALA A 124 -9.16 3.39 -9.47
N ASP A 125 -9.10 3.98 -8.28
CA ASP A 125 -8.02 3.79 -7.30
C ASP A 125 -7.80 2.29 -7.00
N ARG A 126 -8.88 1.56 -6.70
CA ARG A 126 -8.79 0.11 -6.46
C ARG A 126 -8.42 -0.67 -7.73
N ALA A 127 -8.94 -0.30 -8.89
CA ALA A 127 -8.57 -0.94 -10.16
C ALA A 127 -7.07 -0.75 -10.48
N PHE A 128 -6.51 0.41 -10.18
CA PHE A 128 -5.09 0.69 -10.39
C PHE A 128 -4.18 -0.13 -9.48
N ILE A 129 -4.64 -0.60 -8.32
CA ILE A 129 -3.89 -1.56 -7.50
C ILE A 129 -3.71 -2.88 -8.26
N TYR A 130 -4.78 -3.42 -8.86
CA TYR A 130 -4.69 -4.65 -9.68
C TYR A 130 -3.77 -4.47 -10.89
N ILE A 131 -3.86 -3.32 -11.58
CA ILE A 131 -2.98 -2.99 -12.71
C ILE A 131 -1.53 -2.84 -12.25
N PHE A 132 -1.29 -2.23 -11.10
CA PHE A 132 0.05 -2.06 -10.57
C PHE A 132 0.69 -3.41 -10.20
N ILE A 133 -0.07 -4.32 -9.60
CA ILE A 133 0.40 -5.68 -9.30
C ILE A 133 0.82 -6.38 -10.60
N SER A 134 -0.02 -6.40 -11.64
CA SER A 134 0.35 -7.03 -12.92
C SER A 134 1.54 -6.36 -13.62
N ALA A 135 1.59 -5.02 -13.58
CA ALA A 135 2.70 -4.25 -14.12
C ALA A 135 4.02 -4.51 -13.38
N SER A 136 3.99 -4.68 -12.05
CA SER A 136 5.18 -4.96 -11.24
C SER A 136 5.87 -6.28 -11.59
N TYR A 137 5.12 -7.27 -12.07
CA TYR A 137 5.66 -8.54 -12.51
C TYR A 137 6.18 -8.54 -13.95
N THR A 138 5.74 -7.60 -14.78
CA THR A 138 6.09 -7.54 -16.21
C THR A 138 7.62 -7.49 -16.44
N PRO A 139 8.43 -6.68 -15.72
CA PRO A 139 9.88 -6.67 -15.88
C PRO A 139 10.56 -7.99 -15.53
N TRP A 140 10.09 -8.68 -14.50
CA TRP A 140 10.67 -9.95 -14.05
C TRP A 140 10.62 -11.04 -15.12
N PHE A 141 9.57 -11.03 -15.93
CA PHE A 141 9.38 -12.02 -16.98
C PHE A 141 10.02 -11.62 -18.32
N HIS A 142 9.97 -10.34 -18.70
CA HIS A 142 10.53 -9.88 -19.98
C HIS A 142 12.07 -9.77 -19.97
N LEU A 143 12.67 -9.55 -18.81
CA LEU A 143 14.12 -9.35 -18.68
C LEU A 143 14.90 -10.61 -18.34
N ARG A 144 14.21 -11.71 -18.05
CA ARG A 144 14.86 -12.99 -17.80
C ARG A 144 15.38 -13.57 -19.12
N SER A 145 16.63 -14.02 -19.10
CA SER A 145 17.34 -14.59 -20.27
C SER A 145 16.67 -15.85 -20.82
N THR A 146 15.81 -16.51 -20.05
CA THR A 146 15.08 -17.72 -20.42
C THR A 146 13.65 -17.37 -20.78
N GLN A 147 13.44 -16.71 -21.93
CA GLN A 147 12.10 -16.55 -22.51
C GLN A 147 11.61 -17.93 -22.98
N THR A 148 11.04 -18.69 -22.06
CA THR A 148 10.36 -19.95 -22.38
C THR A 148 8.88 -19.68 -22.61
N ILE A 149 8.19 -20.57 -23.32
CA ILE A 149 6.74 -20.47 -23.54
C ILE A 149 6.00 -20.32 -22.18
N SER A 150 6.52 -20.95 -21.13
CA SER A 150 6.00 -20.88 -19.76
C SER A 150 5.98 -19.45 -19.20
N THR A 151 7.01 -18.63 -19.44
CA THR A 151 7.07 -17.27 -18.87
C THR A 151 6.02 -16.34 -19.47
N SER A 152 5.78 -16.43 -20.78
CA SER A 152 4.74 -15.63 -21.46
C SER A 152 3.33 -16.01 -21.02
N PHE A 153 3.09 -17.32 -20.77
CA PHE A 153 1.82 -17.80 -20.26
C PHE A 153 1.52 -17.26 -18.84
N ILE A 154 2.53 -17.22 -17.97
CA ILE A 154 2.37 -16.67 -16.61
C ILE A 154 2.04 -15.17 -16.67
N VAL A 155 2.71 -14.40 -17.53
CA VAL A 155 2.37 -12.97 -17.72
C VAL A 155 0.91 -12.82 -18.14
N ALA A 156 0.47 -13.57 -19.16
CA ALA A 156 -0.91 -13.53 -19.61
C ALA A 156 -1.90 -13.90 -18.47
N LEU A 157 -1.57 -14.91 -17.67
CA LEU A 157 -2.39 -15.33 -16.53
C LEU A 157 -2.51 -14.22 -15.48
N VAL A 158 -1.41 -13.55 -15.12
CA VAL A 158 -1.43 -12.43 -14.16
C VAL A 158 -2.30 -11.27 -14.67
N TRP A 159 -2.20 -10.94 -15.96
CA TRP A 159 -3.04 -9.90 -16.56
C TRP A 159 -4.51 -10.31 -16.63
N ILE A 160 -4.83 -11.57 -16.94
CA ILE A 160 -6.19 -12.10 -16.88
C ILE A 160 -6.75 -12.01 -15.46
N MET A 161 -5.97 -12.41 -14.44
CA MET A 161 -6.35 -12.31 -13.04
C MET A 161 -6.60 -10.86 -12.61
N ALA A 162 -5.78 -9.91 -13.08
CA ALA A 162 -5.99 -8.49 -12.82
C ALA A 162 -7.30 -7.99 -13.45
N VAL A 163 -7.57 -8.33 -14.71
CA VAL A 163 -8.83 -7.97 -15.38
C VAL A 163 -10.02 -8.58 -14.66
N LEU A 164 -9.97 -9.87 -14.31
CA LEU A 164 -11.02 -10.54 -13.55
C LEU A 164 -11.26 -9.88 -12.18
N GLY A 165 -10.19 -9.51 -11.47
CA GLY A 165 -10.27 -8.78 -10.20
C GLY A 165 -10.97 -7.42 -10.36
N ILE A 166 -10.61 -6.66 -11.38
CA ILE A 166 -11.23 -5.36 -11.70
C ILE A 166 -12.70 -5.52 -12.10
N THR A 167 -13.03 -6.51 -12.94
CA THR A 167 -14.41 -6.82 -13.33
C THR A 167 -15.24 -7.24 -12.11
N TYR A 168 -14.70 -8.10 -11.26
CA TYR A 168 -15.37 -8.52 -10.03
C TYR A 168 -15.64 -7.32 -9.10
N GLN A 169 -14.63 -6.50 -8.88
CA GLN A 169 -14.71 -5.28 -8.07
C GLN A 169 -15.75 -4.29 -8.60
N THR A 170 -15.85 -4.13 -9.91
CA THR A 170 -16.78 -3.19 -10.53
C THR A 170 -18.23 -3.70 -10.50
N ILE A 171 -18.46 -5.01 -10.58
CA ILE A 171 -19.79 -5.63 -10.56
C ILE A 171 -20.33 -5.83 -9.13
N TYR A 172 -19.52 -6.33 -8.20
CA TYR A 172 -19.95 -6.75 -6.85
C TYR A 172 -19.59 -5.74 -5.76
N HIS A 173 -19.46 -4.46 -6.13
CA HIS A 173 -19.00 -3.37 -5.26
C HIS A 173 -19.59 -3.46 -3.83
N GLU A 174 -18.69 -3.65 -2.85
CA GLU A 174 -18.96 -3.69 -1.40
C GLU A 174 -19.86 -4.84 -0.86
N ARG A 175 -20.33 -5.77 -1.71
CA ARG A 175 -21.19 -6.86 -1.25
C ARG A 175 -20.45 -7.93 -0.44
N TYR A 176 -19.21 -8.26 -0.82
CA TYR A 176 -18.40 -9.31 -0.19
C TYR A 176 -16.96 -8.83 0.11
N LYS A 177 -16.80 -8.02 1.15
CA LYS A 177 -15.49 -7.44 1.53
C LYS A 177 -14.39 -8.50 1.77
N TRP A 178 -14.74 -9.63 2.39
CA TRP A 178 -13.80 -10.73 2.64
C TRP A 178 -13.30 -11.37 1.33
N LEU A 179 -14.19 -11.60 0.36
CA LEU A 179 -13.84 -12.18 -0.92
C LEU A 179 -12.91 -11.25 -1.73
N GLU A 180 -13.16 -9.94 -1.67
CA GLU A 180 -12.26 -8.93 -2.25
C GLU A 180 -10.84 -9.05 -1.67
N THR A 181 -10.71 -9.14 -0.34
CA THR A 181 -9.40 -9.32 0.32
C THR A 181 -8.72 -10.63 -0.09
N CYS A 182 -9.47 -11.74 -0.19
CA CYS A 182 -8.91 -13.02 -0.63
C CYS A 182 -8.39 -12.96 -2.07
N ILE A 183 -9.14 -12.34 -2.99
CA ILE A 183 -8.72 -12.18 -4.38
C ILE A 183 -7.44 -11.33 -4.45
N TYR A 184 -7.36 -10.24 -3.70
CA TYR A 184 -6.13 -9.43 -3.63
C TYR A 184 -4.91 -10.23 -3.19
N VAL A 185 -5.03 -11.02 -2.13
CA VAL A 185 -3.93 -11.86 -1.64
C VAL A 185 -3.54 -12.91 -2.68
N ILE A 186 -4.50 -13.55 -3.33
CA ILE A 186 -4.23 -14.54 -4.38
C ILE A 186 -3.50 -13.89 -5.56
N VAL A 187 -3.98 -12.75 -6.05
CA VAL A 187 -3.37 -12.01 -7.17
C VAL A 187 -1.95 -11.54 -6.85
N GLY A 188 -1.66 -11.18 -5.60
CA GLY A 188 -0.31 -10.80 -5.17
C GLY A 188 0.62 -11.97 -4.87
N VAL A 189 0.13 -13.03 -4.24
CA VAL A 189 1.00 -14.13 -3.76
C VAL A 189 1.26 -15.16 -4.84
N PHE A 190 0.23 -15.51 -5.63
CA PHE A 190 0.33 -16.57 -6.63
C PHE A 190 1.44 -16.32 -7.67
N PRO A 191 1.55 -15.12 -8.28
CA PRO A 191 2.62 -14.86 -9.24
C PRO A 191 4.00 -14.82 -8.58
N GLY A 192 4.08 -14.32 -7.33
CA GLY A 192 5.31 -14.30 -6.54
C GLY A 192 5.87 -15.69 -6.26
N ILE A 193 5.01 -16.64 -5.87
CA ILE A 193 5.40 -18.04 -5.66
C ILE A 193 5.92 -18.66 -6.96
N VAL A 194 5.22 -18.46 -8.08
CA VAL A 194 5.63 -19.00 -9.38
C VAL A 194 7.01 -18.48 -9.78
N ILE A 195 7.27 -17.18 -9.59
CA ILE A 195 8.59 -16.59 -9.86
C ILE A 195 9.66 -17.20 -8.96
N LEU A 196 9.37 -17.38 -7.68
CA LEU A 196 10.31 -17.94 -6.70
C LEU A 196 10.68 -19.39 -7.06
N VAL A 197 9.68 -20.21 -7.38
CA VAL A 197 9.89 -21.61 -7.80
C VAL A 197 10.73 -21.68 -9.06
N ASP A 198 10.44 -20.83 -10.06
CA ASP A 198 11.24 -20.75 -11.28
C ASP A 198 12.70 -20.35 -11.00
N MET A 199 12.93 -19.39 -10.10
CA MET A 199 14.28 -18.97 -9.69
C MET A 199 15.06 -20.10 -9.00
N VAL A 200 14.41 -20.85 -8.11
CA VAL A 200 15.03 -21.99 -7.43
C VAL A 200 15.36 -23.10 -8.44
N ASN A 201 14.45 -23.43 -9.35
CA ASN A 201 14.69 -24.44 -10.37
C ASN A 201 15.84 -24.05 -11.30
N LEU A 202 15.91 -22.78 -11.74
CA LEU A 202 17.04 -22.28 -12.52
C LEU A 202 18.36 -22.41 -11.76
N HIS A 203 18.40 -22.06 -10.47
CA HIS A 203 19.61 -22.18 -9.67
C HIS A 203 20.08 -23.63 -9.46
N ILE A 204 19.16 -24.60 -9.44
CA ILE A 204 19.51 -26.03 -9.32
C ILE A 204 20.06 -26.60 -10.64
N HIS A 205 19.70 -26.01 -11.78
CA HIS A 205 20.10 -26.49 -13.11
C HIS A 205 21.37 -25.84 -13.70
N TYR A 206 21.98 -24.87 -13.00
CA TYR A 206 23.26 -24.24 -13.36
C TYR A 206 24.32 -24.53 -12.30
#